data_AF-A0A7C9ADK0-F1
#
_entry.id   AF-A0A7C9ADK0-F1
#
_cell.length_a   1.000
_cell.length_b   1.000
_cell.length_c   1.000
_cell.angle_alpha   90.00
_cell.angle_beta   90.00
_cell.angle_gamma   90.00
#
_symmetry.space_group_name_H-M   'P 1'
#
loop_
_entity.id
_entity.type
_entity.pdbx_description
1 polymer ?
#
loop_
_entity_poly.entity_id
_entity_poly.type
_entity_poly.pdbx_seq_one_letter_code
_entity_poly.pdbx_strand_id
1 'polypeptide(L)'
;MGLLHTFQVGHPHGSLYDDVNSSGENKSSLAIKAFFEKHQSSRVLLLLVVLLGTSMVIGDGILTPTMSVLSAVSGLKIKVPHLNEYYTVSTACIILMILFSLQHYGTRSVGFLFAPIMVAWLLCLAGVGLYNVVHWNPQVIRAVSPYYIYNFFQITGKAGWSSLGGVVLSITGAEAMFADL
;
A
#
# COMPACT_ATOMS: atom_id res chain seq x y z
N MET A 1 16.11 -59.33 -25.98
CA MET A 1 14.71 -59.74 -26.26
C MET A 1 13.80 -58.74 -25.57
N GLY A 2 12.96 -58.02 -26.33
CA GLY A 2 12.01 -56.98 -25.88
C GLY A 2 12.67 -55.61 -25.71
N LEU A 3 12.67 -54.62 -26.63
CA LEU A 3 11.67 -54.12 -27.59
C LEU A 3 10.36 -53.66 -26.94
N LEU A 4 10.30 -52.36 -26.57
CA LEU A 4 9.24 -51.36 -26.81
C LEU A 4 9.91 -50.00 -26.50
N HIS A 5 10.20 -49.07 -27.41
CA HIS A 5 9.40 -48.46 -28.47
C HIS A 5 8.12 -47.77 -27.95
N THR A 6 8.27 -46.82 -27.02
CA THR A 6 7.30 -45.72 -26.89
C THR A 6 7.68 -44.60 -27.84
N PHE A 7 7.02 -44.71 -28.98
CA PHE A 7 6.80 -43.72 -30.01
C PHE A 7 6.36 -42.36 -29.42
N GLN A 8 6.88 -41.29 -30.01
CA GLN A 8 6.49 -39.89 -29.82
C GLN A 8 4.96 -39.68 -29.72
N VAL A 9 4.54 -38.80 -28.81
CA VAL A 9 3.40 -37.91 -29.07
C VAL A 9 3.89 -36.48 -28.88
N GLY A 10 4.09 -35.78 -29.99
CA GLY A 10 4.25 -34.35 -29.98
C GLY A 10 2.97 -33.68 -29.48
N HIS A 11 3.12 -32.74 -28.54
CA HIS A 11 2.16 -31.68 -28.34
C HIS A 11 2.77 -30.37 -28.86
N PRO A 12 2.51 -29.96 -30.11
CA PRO A 12 2.87 -28.64 -30.63
C PRO A 12 1.93 -27.51 -30.14
N HIS A 13 1.15 -27.73 -29.09
CA HIS A 13 0.05 -26.81 -28.70
C HIS A 13 0.44 -25.73 -27.66
N GLY A 14 1.68 -25.69 -27.17
CA GLY A 14 2.17 -24.60 -26.29
C GLY A 14 2.72 -23.39 -27.04
N SER A 15 3.33 -23.59 -28.22
CA SER A 15 4.04 -22.51 -28.95
C SER A 15 3.11 -21.45 -29.52
N LEU A 16 1.90 -21.81 -29.98
CA LEU A 16 1.00 -20.84 -30.62
C LEU A 16 0.36 -19.84 -29.64
N TYR A 17 0.19 -20.23 -28.37
CA TYR A 17 -0.32 -19.33 -27.31
C TYR A 17 0.78 -18.39 -26.79
N ASP A 18 2.00 -18.90 -26.62
CA ASP A 18 3.16 -18.09 -26.22
C ASP A 18 3.62 -17.13 -27.33
N ASP A 19 3.55 -17.52 -28.61
CA ASP A 19 3.89 -16.65 -29.75
C ASP A 19 2.90 -15.49 -29.91
N VAL A 20 1.60 -15.70 -29.67
CA VAL A 20 0.59 -14.64 -29.77
C VAL A 20 0.73 -13.65 -28.62
N ASN A 21 0.99 -14.12 -27.39
CA ASN A 21 1.18 -13.25 -26.23
C ASN A 21 2.53 -12.48 -26.30
N SER A 22 3.62 -13.17 -26.69
CA SER A 22 4.92 -12.55 -26.91
C SER A 22 4.92 -11.55 -28.07
N SER A 23 4.18 -11.81 -29.16
CA SER A 23 4.04 -10.88 -30.28
C SER A 23 3.25 -9.62 -29.90
N GLY A 24 2.23 -9.75 -29.04
CA GLY A 24 1.44 -8.63 -28.50
C GLY A 24 2.24 -7.74 -27.55
N GLU A 25 2.92 -8.35 -26.57
CA GLU A 25 3.76 -7.64 -25.58
C GLU A 25 5.01 -7.01 -26.21
N ASN A 26 5.63 -7.67 -27.18
CA ASN A 26 6.75 -7.07 -27.91
C ASN A 26 6.28 -5.89 -28.76
N LYS A 27 5.10 -5.95 -29.40
CA LYS A 27 4.58 -4.84 -30.21
C LYS A 27 4.24 -3.62 -29.36
N SER A 28 3.65 -3.79 -28.18
CA SER A 28 3.36 -2.69 -27.26
C SER A 28 4.63 -2.11 -26.63
N SER A 29 5.57 -2.96 -26.20
CA SER A 29 6.90 -2.54 -25.74
C SER A 29 7.69 -1.78 -26.83
N LEU A 30 7.68 -2.29 -28.07
CA LEU A 30 8.32 -1.65 -29.23
C LEU A 30 7.61 -0.37 -29.64
N ALA A 31 6.28 -0.29 -29.55
CA ALA A 31 5.51 0.92 -29.83
C ALA A 31 5.77 2.00 -28.78
N ILE A 32 5.84 1.64 -27.49
CA ILE A 32 6.19 2.58 -26.40
C ILE A 32 7.63 3.05 -26.58
N LYS A 33 8.56 2.15 -26.91
CA LYS A 33 9.96 2.49 -27.23
C LYS A 33 10.07 3.40 -28.45
N ALA A 34 9.36 3.12 -29.54
CA ALA A 34 9.35 3.94 -30.75
C ALA A 34 8.70 5.32 -30.55
N PHE A 35 7.64 5.41 -29.72
CA PHE A 35 7.06 6.70 -29.31
C PHE A 35 8.03 7.49 -28.42
N PHE A 36 8.82 6.81 -27.58
CA PHE A 36 9.86 7.40 -26.73
C PHE A 36 11.08 7.88 -27.49
N GLU A 37 11.50 7.15 -28.51
CA GLU A 37 12.69 7.44 -29.31
C GLU A 37 12.47 8.63 -30.24
N LYS A 38 11.22 8.86 -30.65
CA LYS A 38 10.83 9.97 -31.53
C LYS A 38 10.89 11.35 -30.85
N HIS A 39 10.82 11.44 -29.52
CA HIS A 39 10.86 12.72 -28.80
C HIS A 39 11.80 12.67 -27.57
N GLN A 40 12.93 13.38 -27.66
CA GLN A 40 13.93 13.51 -26.59
C GLN A 40 13.32 14.03 -25.27
N SER A 41 12.25 14.84 -25.34
CA SER A 41 11.47 15.34 -24.20
C SER A 41 10.68 14.24 -23.48
N SER A 42 10.12 13.25 -24.19
CA SER A 42 9.41 12.12 -23.56
C SER A 42 10.35 11.27 -22.74
N ARG A 43 11.57 11.01 -23.25
CA ARG A 43 12.65 10.34 -22.51
C ARG A 43 12.99 11.04 -21.20
N VAL A 44 13.11 12.38 -21.23
CA VAL A 44 13.34 13.19 -20.04
C VAL A 44 12.14 13.15 -19.09
N LEU A 45 10.90 13.21 -19.61
CA LEU A 45 9.68 13.14 -18.81
C LEU A 45 9.54 11.79 -18.09
N LEU A 46 9.82 10.65 -18.73
CA LEU A 46 9.78 9.34 -18.08
C LEU A 46 10.91 9.17 -17.07
N LEU A 47 12.11 9.65 -17.37
CA LEU A 47 13.18 9.66 -16.37
C LEU A 47 12.77 10.49 -15.14
N LEU A 48 12.12 11.63 -15.35
CA LEU A 48 11.61 12.47 -14.26
C LEU A 48 10.48 11.78 -13.49
N VAL A 49 9.52 11.14 -14.18
CA VAL A 49 8.42 10.39 -13.55
C VAL A 49 8.94 9.19 -12.75
N VAL A 50 9.89 8.42 -13.30
CA VAL A 50 10.50 7.29 -12.60
C VAL A 50 11.35 7.77 -11.41
N LEU A 51 12.12 8.84 -11.58
CA LEU A 51 12.90 9.44 -10.49
C LEU A 51 11.99 9.98 -9.37
N LEU A 52 10.91 10.69 -9.73
CA LEU A 52 9.92 11.17 -8.76
C LEU A 52 9.20 10.02 -8.07
N GLY A 53 8.78 9.00 -8.81
CA GLY A 53 8.14 7.81 -8.26
C GLY A 53 9.05 7.06 -7.30
N THR A 54 10.31 6.84 -7.68
CA THR A 54 11.30 6.16 -6.84
C THR A 54 11.60 6.97 -5.57
N SER A 55 11.75 8.29 -5.68
CA SER A 55 11.94 9.19 -4.54
C SER A 55 10.74 9.19 -3.59
N MET A 56 9.52 9.18 -4.14
CA MET A 56 8.28 9.12 -3.35
C MET A 56 8.16 7.80 -2.58
N VAL A 57 8.50 6.67 -3.20
CA VAL A 57 8.51 5.35 -2.54
C VAL A 57 9.57 5.28 -1.45
N ILE A 58 10.78 5.79 -1.69
CA ILE A 58 11.84 5.87 -0.68
C ILE A 58 11.41 6.78 0.48
N GLY A 59 10.78 7.90 0.16
CA GLY A 59 10.23 8.84 1.14
C GLY A 59 9.16 8.20 2.01
N ASP A 60 8.22 7.46 1.43
CA ASP A 60 7.17 6.75 2.17
C ASP A 60 7.76 5.71 3.14
N GLY A 61 8.77 4.96 2.69
CA GLY A 61 9.50 4.00 3.52
C GLY A 61 10.21 4.61 4.74
N ILE A 62 10.63 5.88 4.66
CA ILE A 62 11.30 6.59 5.77
C ILE A 62 10.26 7.33 6.66
N LEU A 63 9.23 7.91 6.04
CA LEU A 63 8.23 8.73 6.75
C LEU A 63 7.28 7.87 7.59
N THR A 64 6.86 6.71 7.10
CA THR A 64 5.91 5.82 7.79
C THR A 64 6.40 5.34 9.17
N PRO A 65 7.61 4.77 9.34
CA PRO A 65 8.10 4.39 10.67
C PRO A 65 8.29 5.61 11.58
N THR A 66 8.75 6.73 11.02
CA THR A 66 8.97 7.98 11.77
C THR A 66 7.67 8.55 12.32
N MET A 67 6.64 8.67 11.47
CA MET A 67 5.31 9.18 11.86
C MET A 67 4.61 8.26 12.85
N SER A 68 4.69 6.95 12.65
CA SER A 68 4.09 5.98 13.57
C SER A 68 4.66 6.09 14.99
N VAL A 69 6.00 6.16 15.12
CA VAL A 69 6.66 6.29 16.44
C VAL A 69 6.38 7.66 17.06
N LEU A 70 6.47 8.76 16.30
CA LEU A 70 6.16 10.10 16.82
C LEU A 70 4.72 10.20 17.33
N SER A 71 3.76 9.61 16.61
CA SER A 71 2.36 9.55 17.02
C SER A 71 2.17 8.73 18.31
N ALA A 72 2.82 7.56 18.41
CA ALA A 72 2.77 6.72 19.61
C ALA A 72 3.35 7.41 20.85
N VAL A 73 4.50 8.07 20.71
CA VAL A 73 5.15 8.80 21.82
C VAL A 73 4.35 10.05 22.20
N SER A 74 3.77 10.75 21.22
CA SER A 74 2.87 11.88 21.47
C SER A 74 1.59 11.45 22.20
N GLY A 75 1.03 10.29 21.84
CA GLY A 75 -0.10 9.69 22.55
C GLY A 75 0.23 9.35 24.01
N LEU A 76 1.45 8.87 24.28
CA LEU A 76 1.92 8.61 25.63
C LEU A 76 2.11 9.89 26.46
N LYS A 77 2.59 10.98 25.84
CA LYS A 77 2.76 12.30 26.48
C LYS A 77 1.45 12.85 27.04
N ILE A 78 0.31 12.56 26.43
CA ILE A 78 -1.02 13.00 26.91
C ILE A 78 -1.32 12.43 28.31
N LYS A 79 -0.84 11.22 28.63
CA LYS A 79 -1.00 10.62 29.97
C LYS A 79 0.06 11.07 31.00
N VAL A 80 1.20 11.62 30.56
CA VAL A 80 2.30 12.06 31.44
C VAL A 80 2.78 13.47 31.01
N PRO A 81 2.10 14.53 31.45
CA PRO A 81 2.35 15.90 30.98
C PRO A 81 3.67 16.53 31.47
N HIS A 82 4.43 15.86 32.35
CA HIS A 82 5.67 16.38 32.94
C HIS A 82 6.95 16.14 32.10
N LEU A 83 6.83 15.58 30.89
CA LEU A 83 7.98 15.31 30.02
C LEU A 83 8.23 16.47 29.03
N ASN A 84 9.39 17.10 29.17
CA ASN A 84 9.90 18.14 28.26
C ASN A 84 9.95 17.63 26.80
N GLU A 85 9.64 18.51 25.85
CA GLU A 85 9.52 18.19 24.41
C GLU A 85 10.80 17.56 23.83
N TYR A 86 11.96 18.00 24.30
CA TYR A 86 13.27 17.43 23.96
C TYR A 86 13.39 15.92 24.26
N TYR A 87 12.86 15.47 25.40
CA TYR A 87 12.92 14.05 25.80
C TYR A 87 11.98 13.17 24.97
N THR A 88 10.90 13.77 24.45
CA THR A 88 9.93 13.09 23.58
C THR A 88 10.61 12.71 22.25
N VAL A 89 11.30 13.67 21.64
CA VAL A 89 12.02 13.46 20.37
C VAL A 89 13.20 12.48 20.56
N SER A 90 13.95 12.61 21.66
CA SER A 90 15.04 11.69 21.98
C SER A 90 14.54 10.25 22.17
N THR A 91 13.42 10.06 22.89
CA THR A 91 12.77 8.75 23.04
C THR A 91 12.34 8.15 21.70
N ALA A 92 11.71 8.95 20.83
CA ALA A 92 11.32 8.48 19.50
C ALA A 92 12.53 8.02 18.67
N CYS A 93 13.64 8.76 18.72
CA CYS A 93 14.89 8.39 18.04
C CYS A 93 15.47 7.06 18.56
N ILE A 94 15.48 6.85 19.88
CA ILE A 94 15.94 5.61 20.50
C ILE A 94 15.05 4.42 20.08
N ILE A 95 13.72 4.60 20.11
CA ILE A 95 12.77 3.57 19.68
C ILE A 95 13.00 3.22 18.20
N LEU A 96 13.21 4.21 17.33
CA LEU A 96 13.52 3.98 15.92
C LEU A 96 14.83 3.20 15.74
N MET A 97 15.91 3.57 16.44
CA MET A 97 17.17 2.82 16.39
C MET A 97 16.99 1.36 16.80
N ILE A 98 16.24 1.09 17.87
CA ILE A 98 15.97 -0.26 18.35
C ILE A 98 15.13 -1.03 17.33
N LEU A 99 14.07 -0.42 16.79
CA LEU A 99 13.19 -1.05 15.80
C LEU A 99 13.95 -1.41 14.51
N PHE A 100 14.77 -0.49 13.99
CA PHE A 100 15.60 -0.74 12.81
C PHE A 100 16.68 -1.78 13.08
N SER A 101 17.28 -1.78 14.27
CA SER A 101 18.24 -2.82 14.66
C SER A 101 17.58 -4.20 14.74
N LEU A 102 16.37 -4.28 15.28
CA LEU A 102 15.60 -5.54 15.38
C LEU A 102 15.22 -6.09 13.98
N GLN A 103 14.93 -5.21 13.02
CA GLN A 103 14.67 -5.60 11.63
C GLN A 103 15.89 -6.24 10.97
N HIS A 104 17.12 -5.84 11.34
CA HIS A 104 18.35 -6.43 10.80
C HIS A 104 18.58 -7.90 11.22
N TYR A 105 18.06 -8.32 12.38
CA TYR A 105 18.26 -9.68 12.92
C TYR A 105 17.33 -10.74 12.30
N GLY A 106 16.38 -10.36 11.44
CA GLY A 106 15.61 -11.30 10.64
C GLY A 106 14.14 -10.93 10.50
N THR A 107 13.76 -10.42 9.32
CA THR A 107 12.38 -10.07 8.94
C THR A 107 11.40 -11.23 9.13
N ARG A 108 11.86 -12.48 8.98
CA ARG A 108 11.02 -13.68 9.12
C ARG A 108 10.47 -13.88 10.54
N SER A 109 11.29 -13.63 11.57
CA SER A 109 10.86 -13.78 12.97
C SER A 109 10.01 -12.61 13.43
N VAL A 110 10.36 -11.38 13.01
CA VAL A 110 9.59 -10.17 13.35
C VAL A 110 8.21 -10.21 12.69
N GLY A 111 8.13 -10.60 11.42
CA GLY A 111 6.86 -10.70 10.69
C GLY A 111 5.88 -11.70 11.32
N PHE A 112 6.36 -12.82 11.84
CA PHE A 112 5.51 -13.82 12.51
C PHE A 112 4.93 -13.31 13.84
N LEU A 113 5.69 -12.49 14.59
CA LEU A 113 5.20 -11.89 15.84
C LEU A 113 4.26 -10.70 15.58
N PHE A 114 4.48 -10.00 14.47
CA PHE A 114 3.73 -8.79 14.11
C PHE A 114 2.37 -9.11 13.48
N ALA A 115 2.27 -10.21 12.72
CA ALA A 115 1.00 -10.64 12.14
C ALA A 115 -0.16 -10.77 13.17
N PRO A 116 -0.03 -11.49 14.31
CA PRO A 116 -1.12 -11.59 15.28
C PRO A 116 -1.40 -10.26 15.98
N ILE A 117 -0.39 -9.39 16.20
CA ILE A 117 -0.59 -8.06 16.79
C ILE A 117 -1.46 -7.20 15.88
N MET A 118 -1.19 -7.23 14.57
CA MET A 118 -1.92 -6.46 13.57
C MET A 118 -3.35 -6.96 13.39
N VAL A 119 -3.55 -8.29 13.36
CA VAL A 119 -4.90 -8.88 13.31
C VAL A 119 -5.72 -8.52 14.55
N ALA A 120 -5.14 -8.64 15.74
CA ALA A 120 -5.83 -8.27 16.98
C ALA A 120 -6.21 -6.78 17.01
N TRP A 121 -5.32 -5.91 16.53
CA TRP A 121 -5.57 -4.48 16.44
C TRP A 121 -6.65 -4.13 15.41
N LEU A 122 -6.59 -4.72 14.22
CA LEU A 122 -7.61 -4.54 13.17
C LEU A 122 -8.97 -5.06 13.63
N LEU A 123 -9.03 -6.20 14.32
CA LEU A 123 -10.27 -6.72 14.90
C LEU A 123 -10.83 -5.79 15.98
N CYS A 124 -9.97 -5.21 16.81
CA CYS A 124 -10.38 -4.21 17.80
C CYS A 124 -10.98 -2.97 17.12
N LEU A 125 -10.32 -2.41 16.10
CA LEU A 125 -10.84 -1.28 15.34
C LEU A 125 -12.15 -1.61 14.61
N ALA A 126 -12.22 -2.77 13.96
CA ALA A 126 -13.42 -3.22 13.29
C ALA A 126 -14.58 -3.39 14.28
N GLY A 127 -14.32 -3.96 15.47
CA GLY A 127 -15.30 -4.11 16.55
C GLY A 127 -15.80 -2.77 17.08
N VAL A 128 -14.89 -1.83 17.39
CA VAL A 128 -15.24 -0.47 17.83
C VAL A 128 -16.02 0.28 16.75
N GLY A 129 -15.59 0.18 15.50
CA GLY A 129 -16.28 0.78 14.35
C GLY A 129 -17.69 0.22 14.18
N LEU A 130 -17.84 -1.11 14.18
CA LEU A 130 -19.13 -1.77 14.06
C LEU A 130 -20.06 -1.44 15.24
N TYR A 131 -19.53 -1.42 16.47
CA TYR A 131 -20.28 -1.01 17.65
C TYR A 131 -20.79 0.43 17.53
N ASN A 132 -19.94 1.36 17.06
CA ASN A 132 -20.32 2.75 16.85
C ASN A 132 -21.42 2.89 15.77
N VAL A 133 -21.32 2.14 14.67
CA VAL A 133 -22.33 2.15 13.60
C VAL A 133 -23.68 1.61 14.09
N VAL A 134 -23.68 0.52 14.84
CA VAL A 134 -24.91 -0.15 15.29
C VAL A 134 -25.59 0.60 16.44
N HIS A 135 -24.82 1.09 17.41
CA HIS A 135 -25.38 1.67 18.64
C HIS A 135 -25.61 3.18 18.56
N TRP A 136 -24.73 3.95 17.91
CA TRP A 136 -24.84 5.41 17.88
C TRP A 136 -25.67 5.92 16.69
N ASN A 137 -25.51 5.39 15.47
CA ASN A 137 -26.21 5.92 14.31
C ASN A 137 -26.35 4.92 13.13
N PRO A 138 -27.42 4.08 13.09
CA PRO A 138 -27.65 3.14 11.98
C PRO A 138 -27.96 3.83 10.64
N GLN A 139 -28.21 5.15 10.65
CA GLN A 139 -28.31 5.98 9.45
C GLN A 139 -26.99 6.11 8.67
N VAL A 140 -25.83 5.76 9.27
CA VAL A 140 -24.53 5.71 8.57
C VAL A 140 -24.57 4.74 7.39
N ILE A 141 -25.36 3.67 7.46
CA ILE A 141 -25.50 2.69 6.38
C ILE A 141 -26.19 3.32 5.15
N ARG A 142 -27.06 4.32 5.35
CA ARG A 142 -27.67 5.09 4.24
C ARG A 142 -26.67 6.00 3.54
N ALA A 143 -25.58 6.40 4.21
CA ALA A 143 -24.51 7.21 3.62
C ALA A 143 -23.68 6.45 2.56
N VAL A 144 -23.77 5.11 2.52
CA VAL A 144 -23.18 4.29 1.44
C VAL A 144 -23.90 4.52 0.11
N SER A 145 -25.17 4.94 0.13
CA SER A 145 -25.89 5.19 -1.11
C SER A 145 -25.35 6.45 -1.81
N PRO A 146 -25.03 6.38 -3.13
CA PRO A 146 -24.31 7.42 -3.85
C PRO A 146 -25.05 8.77 -3.88
N TYR A 147 -26.36 8.74 -3.65
CA TYR A 147 -27.20 9.93 -3.51
C TYR A 147 -26.78 10.82 -2.32
N TYR A 148 -26.44 10.24 -1.17
CA TYR A 148 -26.03 11.01 0.01
C TYR A 148 -24.59 11.50 -0.11
N ILE A 149 -23.72 10.74 -0.79
CA ILE A 149 -22.36 11.19 -1.12
C ILE A 149 -22.42 12.42 -2.03
N TYR A 150 -23.27 12.43 -3.07
CA TYR A 150 -23.39 13.59 -3.94
C TYR A 150 -23.93 14.83 -3.22
N ASN A 151 -24.96 14.64 -2.37
CA ASN A 151 -25.52 15.73 -1.56
C ASN A 151 -24.51 16.25 -0.53
N PHE A 152 -23.75 15.35 0.11
CA PHE A 152 -22.65 15.70 1.01
C PHE A 152 -21.55 16.50 0.30
N PHE A 153 -21.20 16.11 -0.93
CA PHE A 153 -20.25 16.87 -1.75
C PHE A 153 -20.74 18.27 -2.12
N GLN A 154 -22.02 18.42 -2.42
CA GLN A 154 -22.61 19.74 -2.72
C GLN A 154 -22.67 20.65 -1.48
N ILE A 155 -23.00 20.10 -0.32
CA ILE A 155 -23.17 20.88 0.92
C ILE A 155 -21.82 21.18 1.60
N THR A 156 -20.90 20.21 1.63
CA THR A 156 -19.64 20.27 2.38
C THR A 156 -18.46 20.73 1.51
N GLY A 157 -18.57 20.65 0.18
CA GLY A 157 -17.60 21.20 -0.78
C GLY A 157 -16.17 20.77 -0.51
N LYS A 158 -15.30 21.72 -0.11
CA LYS A 158 -13.87 21.49 0.13
C LYS A 158 -13.57 20.47 1.24
N ALA A 159 -14.36 20.44 2.31
CA ALA A 159 -14.15 19.48 3.39
C ALA A 159 -14.56 18.05 2.98
N GLY A 160 -15.56 17.92 2.09
CA GLY A 160 -15.93 16.64 1.49
C GLY A 160 -14.81 16.08 0.62
N TRP A 161 -14.10 16.94 -0.11
CA TRP A 161 -12.97 16.54 -0.93
C TRP A 161 -11.77 16.05 -0.11
N SER A 162 -11.47 16.70 1.02
CA SER A 162 -10.43 16.21 1.93
C SER A 162 -10.79 14.88 2.59
N SER A 163 -12.06 14.67 2.94
CA SER A 163 -12.51 13.41 3.54
C SER A 163 -12.43 12.25 2.54
N LEU A 164 -12.80 12.48 1.28
CA LEU A 164 -12.68 11.47 0.24
C LEU A 164 -11.22 11.09 -0.03
N GLY A 165 -10.29 12.05 0.05
CA GLY A 165 -8.86 11.76 -0.02
C GLY A 165 -8.42 10.75 1.05
N GLY A 166 -8.93 10.84 2.27
CA GLY A 166 -8.66 9.86 3.33
C GLY A 166 -9.27 8.49 3.04
N VAL A 167 -10.47 8.43 2.49
CA VAL A 167 -11.12 7.17 2.09
C VAL A 167 -10.35 6.48 0.96
N VAL A 168 -9.98 7.23 -0.09
CA VAL A 168 -9.18 6.71 -1.21
C VAL A 168 -7.81 6.25 -0.72
N LEU A 169 -7.14 7.02 0.14
CA LEU A 169 -5.86 6.64 0.72
C LEU A 169 -5.95 5.32 1.51
N SER A 170 -7.03 5.13 2.28
CA SER A 170 -7.28 3.88 3.01
C SER A 170 -7.50 2.69 2.06
N ILE A 171 -8.18 2.89 0.94
CA ILE A 171 -8.41 1.84 -0.07
C ILE A 171 -7.08 1.48 -0.75
N THR A 172 -6.29 2.47 -1.17
CA THR A 172 -4.97 2.24 -1.77
C THR A 172 -4.03 1.49 -0.83
N GLY A 173 -4.08 1.78 0.47
CA GLY A 173 -3.30 1.05 1.48
C GLY A 173 -3.72 -0.40 1.62
N ALA A 174 -5.02 -0.70 1.52
CA ALA A 174 -5.53 -2.08 1.55
C ALA A 174 -5.12 -2.86 0.29
N GLU A 175 -5.25 -2.25 -0.90
CA GLU A 175 -4.81 -2.84 -2.17
C GLU A 175 -3.30 -3.15 -2.17
N ALA A 176 -2.47 -2.24 -1.64
CA ALA A 176 -1.02 -2.46 -1.54
C ALA A 176 -0.68 -3.68 -0.65
N MET A 177 -1.45 -3.90 0.43
CA MET A 177 -1.25 -5.07 1.30
C MET A 177 -1.61 -6.39 0.60
N PHE A 178 -2.59 -6.39 -0.31
CA PHE A 178 -2.95 -7.56 -1.11
C PHE A 178 -2.02 -7.79 -2.30
N ALA A 179 -1.46 -6.72 -2.89
CA ALA A 179 -0.54 -6.83 -4.02
C ALA A 179 0.84 -7.39 -3.63
N ASP A 180 1.20 -7.36 -2.35
CA ASP A 180 2.47 -7.86 -1.80
C ASP A 180 2.39 -9.33 -1.30
N LEU A 181 1.22 -9.98 -1.43
CA LEU A 181 0.97 -11.41 -1.14
C LEU A 181 1.09 -12.29 -2.38
#